data_AF-A0A7D9DH18-F1
#
_entry.id   AF-A0A7D9DH18-F1
#
_cell.length_a   1.000
_cell.length_b   1.000
_cell.length_c   1.000
_cell.angle_alpha   90.00
_cell.angle_beta   90.00
_cell.angle_gamma   90.00
#
_symmetry.space_group_name_H-M   'P 1'
#
loop_
_entity.id
_entity.type
_entity.pdbx_description
1 polymer ?
#
loop_
_entity_poly.entity_id
_entity_poly.type
_entity_poly.pdbx_seq_one_letter_code
_entity_poly.pdbx_strand_id
1 'polypeptide(L)'
;MAQQDSTGDDEQEAKAYIRSGNDRILNNDFQGAIENFIKGLEIAGKRGNIKQPTTDSFKSGIETAIECLKKALEIASDSDGEDKELEMDTLIGLGHACRLNRQLERANQHCQEALYIANKLGDTLRANKAMGVIEKLPPWIAYKRMMTTHDFLITSTIFKHPIHQIAFNRMTYKTKLFTMPRK
;
A
#
# COMPACT_ATOMS: atom_id res chain seq x y z
N MET A 1 36.08 13.96 -25.82
CA MET A 1 35.41 12.76 -25.27
C MET A 1 34.55 13.24 -24.12
N ALA A 2 33.26 13.41 -24.34
CA ALA A 2 32.31 13.76 -23.29
C ALA A 2 31.95 12.46 -22.56
N GLN A 3 32.29 12.37 -21.27
CA GLN A 3 31.73 11.37 -20.38
C GLN A 3 30.26 11.74 -20.17
N GLN A 4 29.36 11.07 -20.88
CA GLN A 4 27.92 11.21 -20.73
C GLN A 4 27.47 10.43 -19.49
N ASP A 5 26.93 11.15 -18.51
CA ASP A 5 25.73 10.88 -17.68
C ASP A 5 25.14 9.45 -17.57
N SER A 6 25.95 8.39 -17.52
CA SER A 6 25.43 7.00 -17.45
C SER A 6 24.61 6.72 -16.19
N THR A 7 24.84 7.45 -15.10
CA THR A 7 24.10 7.27 -13.83
C THR A 7 22.67 7.79 -13.88
N GLY A 8 22.37 8.79 -14.72
CA GLY A 8 21.02 9.36 -14.83
C GLY A 8 20.09 8.53 -15.70
N ASP A 9 20.64 7.90 -16.74
CA ASP A 9 19.87 7.05 -17.67
C ASP A 9 19.44 5.74 -17.00
N ASP A 10 20.37 5.10 -16.28
CA ASP A 10 20.09 3.89 -15.49
C ASP A 10 19.01 4.13 -14.41
N GLU A 11 19.03 5.30 -13.75
CA GLU A 11 18.02 5.64 -12.74
C GLU A 11 16.62 5.84 -13.37
N GLN A 12 16.55 6.51 -14.51
CA GLN A 12 15.29 6.68 -15.24
C GLN A 12 14.75 5.35 -15.77
N GLU A 13 15.62 4.48 -16.27
CA GLU A 13 15.24 3.14 -16.72
C GLU A 13 14.69 2.30 -15.56
N ALA A 14 15.38 2.31 -14.41
CA ALA A 14 14.91 1.62 -13.20
C ALA A 14 13.51 2.10 -12.77
N LYS A 15 13.31 3.42 -12.74
CA LYS A 15 12.01 4.04 -12.40
C LYS A 15 10.92 3.65 -13.40
N ALA A 16 11.22 3.58 -14.70
CA ALA A 16 10.27 3.16 -15.72
C ALA A 16 9.78 1.72 -15.50
N TYR A 17 10.68 0.79 -15.18
CA TYR A 17 10.31 -0.58 -14.82
C TYR A 17 9.44 -0.63 -13.56
N ILE A 18 9.75 0.17 -12.53
CA ILE A 18 8.92 0.25 -11.32
C ILE A 18 7.51 0.78 -11.64
N ARG A 19 7.39 1.85 -12.43
CA ARG A 19 6.07 2.38 -12.85
C ARG A 19 5.26 1.32 -13.60
N SER A 20 5.90 0.63 -14.55
CA SER A 20 5.26 -0.46 -15.28
C SER A 20 4.84 -1.61 -14.35
N GLY A 21 5.64 -1.94 -13.33
CA GLY A 21 5.28 -2.90 -12.30
C GLY A 21 4.05 -2.48 -11.50
N ASN A 22 3.98 -1.21 -11.10
CA ASN A 22 2.82 -0.66 -10.38
C ASN A 22 1.53 -0.75 -11.20
N ASP A 23 1.58 -0.41 -12.49
CA ASP A 23 0.44 -0.51 -13.39
C ASP A 23 -0.06 -1.97 -13.52
N ARG A 24 0.85 -2.93 -13.59
CA ARG A 24 0.50 -4.36 -13.61
C ARG A 24 -0.17 -4.83 -12.31
N ILE A 25 0.29 -4.35 -11.15
CA ILE A 25 -0.38 -4.63 -9.85
C ILE A 25 -1.82 -4.15 -9.84
N LEU A 26 -2.08 -2.95 -10.39
CA LEU A 26 -3.44 -2.42 -10.49
C LEU A 26 -4.33 -3.26 -11.41
N ASN A 27 -3.74 -3.89 -12.42
CA ASN A 27 -4.40 -4.84 -13.32
C ASN A 27 -4.46 -6.29 -12.76
N ASN A 28 -4.02 -6.53 -11.53
CA ASN A 28 -3.90 -7.85 -10.89
C ASN A 28 -2.89 -8.81 -11.57
N ASP A 29 -2.02 -8.31 -12.43
CA ASP A 29 -0.91 -9.08 -13.01
C ASP A 29 0.31 -9.06 -12.08
N PHE A 30 0.26 -9.87 -11.02
CA PHE A 30 1.34 -9.95 -10.04
C PHE A 30 2.63 -10.53 -10.62
N GLN A 31 2.52 -11.48 -11.55
CA GLN A 31 3.69 -12.13 -12.13
C GLN A 31 4.49 -11.16 -13.00
N GLY A 32 3.83 -10.48 -13.94
CA GLY A 32 4.50 -9.46 -14.75
C GLY A 32 4.95 -8.27 -13.91
N ALA A 33 4.23 -7.91 -12.85
CA ALA A 33 4.67 -6.87 -11.92
C ALA A 33 5.98 -7.25 -11.22
N ILE A 34 6.10 -8.48 -10.71
CA ILE A 34 7.32 -8.97 -10.06
C ILE A 34 8.50 -8.95 -11.02
N GLU A 35 8.32 -9.39 -12.26
CA GLU A 35 9.37 -9.38 -13.29
C GLU A 35 9.86 -7.95 -13.57
N ASN A 36 8.94 -7.01 -13.72
CA ASN A 36 9.26 -5.60 -13.91
C ASN A 36 9.97 -5.02 -12.69
N PHE A 37 9.49 -5.26 -11.47
CA PHE A 37 10.17 -4.79 -10.27
C PHE A 37 11.57 -5.38 -10.13
N ILE A 38 11.75 -6.67 -10.38
CA ILE A 38 13.08 -7.30 -10.30
C ILE A 38 14.05 -6.61 -11.26
N LYS A 39 13.66 -6.35 -12.51
CA LYS A 39 14.50 -5.63 -13.48
C LYS A 39 14.83 -4.22 -13.01
N GLY A 40 13.82 -3.45 -12.59
CA GLY A 40 14.05 -2.09 -12.10
C GLY A 40 14.96 -2.04 -10.87
N LEU A 41 14.81 -3.00 -9.96
CA LEU A 41 15.65 -3.12 -8.78
C LEU A 41 17.07 -3.63 -9.09
N GLU A 42 17.26 -4.43 -10.15
CA GLU A 42 18.58 -4.85 -10.64
C GLU A 42 19.37 -3.65 -11.18
N ILE A 43 18.73 -2.84 -12.02
CA ILE A 43 19.34 -1.63 -12.60
C ILE A 43 19.68 -0.62 -11.49
N ALA A 44 18.77 -0.42 -10.54
CA ALA A 44 19.02 0.44 -9.37
C ALA A 44 20.02 -0.14 -8.36
N GLY A 45 20.54 -1.36 -8.56
CA GLY A 45 21.45 -2.03 -7.62
C GLY A 45 20.82 -2.39 -6.27
N LYS A 46 19.49 -2.29 -6.11
CA LYS A 46 18.76 -2.53 -4.84
C LYS A 46 17.95 -3.84 -4.80
N ARG A 47 18.09 -4.72 -5.80
CA ARG A 47 17.38 -6.03 -5.84
C ARG A 47 17.57 -6.82 -4.54
N GLY A 48 18.80 -6.95 -4.07
CA GLY A 48 19.14 -7.78 -2.89
C GLY A 48 18.57 -9.20 -2.97
N ASN A 49 18.18 -9.77 -1.82
CA ASN A 49 17.71 -11.15 -1.67
C ASN A 49 16.19 -11.34 -1.89
N ILE A 50 15.58 -10.68 -2.88
CA ILE A 50 14.17 -10.95 -3.19
C ILE A 50 14.05 -12.40 -3.68
N LYS A 51 13.33 -13.22 -2.93
CA LYS A 51 13.06 -14.61 -3.33
C LYS A 51 12.05 -14.61 -4.46
N GLN A 52 12.28 -15.45 -5.47
CA GLN A 52 11.23 -15.70 -6.46
C GLN A 52 10.04 -16.41 -5.79
N PRO A 53 8.81 -16.17 -6.28
CA PRO A 53 7.65 -16.85 -5.75
C PRO A 53 7.83 -18.36 -5.89
N THR A 54 7.53 -19.11 -4.83
CA THR A 54 7.58 -20.57 -4.86
C THR A 54 6.34 -21.07 -5.63
N THR A 55 6.58 -21.65 -6.82
CA THR A 55 5.63 -22.37 -7.71
C THR A 55 4.14 -22.16 -7.45
N ASP A 56 3.48 -21.43 -8.36
CA ASP A 56 2.03 -21.33 -8.62
C ASP A 56 1.08 -20.89 -7.49
N SER A 57 1.58 -20.60 -6.30
CA SER A 57 0.73 -20.04 -5.24
C SER A 57 0.51 -18.55 -5.43
N PHE A 58 -0.72 -18.16 -5.79
CA PHE A 58 -1.18 -16.76 -5.86
C PHE A 58 -0.79 -15.95 -4.61
N LYS A 59 -0.84 -16.59 -3.43
CA LYS A 59 -0.43 -15.97 -2.17
C LYS A 59 1.08 -15.68 -2.13
N SER A 60 1.92 -16.61 -2.56
CA SER A 60 3.37 -16.42 -2.64
C SER A 60 3.74 -15.31 -3.64
N GLY A 61 3.01 -15.22 -4.76
CA GLY A 61 3.13 -14.11 -5.71
C GLY A 61 2.84 -12.75 -5.07
N ILE A 62 1.71 -12.61 -4.36
CA ILE A 62 1.39 -11.33 -3.69
C ILE A 62 2.42 -10.98 -2.61
N GLU A 63 2.88 -11.96 -1.82
CA GLU A 63 3.91 -11.72 -0.79
C GLU A 63 5.21 -11.21 -1.40
N THR A 64 5.64 -11.80 -2.51
CA THR A 64 6.83 -11.37 -3.26
C THR A 64 6.63 -9.97 -3.84
N ALA A 65 5.46 -9.70 -4.44
CA ALA A 65 5.13 -8.38 -4.96
C ALA A 65 5.17 -7.30 -3.87
N ILE A 66 4.66 -7.58 -2.67
CA ILE A 66 4.76 -6.67 -1.51
C ILE A 66 6.22 -6.41 -1.15
N GLU A 67 7.08 -7.43 -1.16
CA GLU A 67 8.51 -7.26 -0.88
C GLU A 67 9.20 -6.37 -1.93
N CYS A 68 8.95 -6.64 -3.22
CA CYS A 68 9.44 -5.82 -4.33
C CYS A 68 9.00 -4.34 -4.19
N LEU A 69 7.71 -4.12 -3.93
CA LEU A 69 7.13 -2.79 -3.78
C LEU A 69 7.74 -2.01 -2.59
N LYS A 70 8.09 -2.67 -1.49
CA LYS A 70 8.77 -2.01 -0.36
C LYS A 70 10.14 -1.48 -0.76
N LYS A 71 10.93 -2.27 -1.49
CA LYS A 71 12.23 -1.81 -1.99
C LYS A 71 12.09 -0.73 -3.05
N ALA A 72 11.08 -0.83 -3.91
CA ALA A 72 10.76 0.23 -4.85
C ALA A 72 10.39 1.54 -4.14
N LEU A 73 9.68 1.46 -3.00
CA LEU A 73 9.35 2.62 -2.19
C LEU A 73 10.60 3.24 -1.53
N GLU A 74 11.55 2.42 -1.08
CA GLU A 74 12.85 2.91 -0.58
C GLU A 74 13.60 3.68 -1.68
N ILE A 75 13.61 3.19 -2.93
CA ILE A 75 14.19 3.94 -4.06
C ILE A 75 13.46 5.27 -4.28
N ALA A 76 12.13 5.24 -4.32
CA ALA A 76 11.33 6.44 -4.57
C ALA A 76 11.44 7.48 -3.43
N SER A 77 11.72 7.02 -2.20
CA SER A 77 11.86 7.88 -1.01
C SER A 77 13.28 8.43 -0.83
N ASP A 78 14.30 7.66 -1.22
CA ASP A 78 15.71 8.06 -1.13
C ASP A 78 16.09 9.14 -2.14
N SER A 79 15.37 9.26 -3.27
CA SER A 79 15.64 10.27 -4.29
C SER A 79 15.12 11.65 -3.87
N ASP A 80 15.87 12.37 -3.01
CA ASP A 80 15.83 13.82 -2.67
C ASP A 80 14.47 14.57 -2.81
N GLY A 81 13.35 13.87 -2.55
CA GLY A 81 12.00 14.40 -2.69
C GLY A 81 11.50 14.67 -4.12
N GLU A 82 12.22 14.33 -5.18
CA GLU A 82 11.85 14.73 -6.55
C GLU A 82 10.77 13.85 -7.20
N ASP A 83 10.73 12.54 -6.94
CA ASP A 83 9.77 11.62 -7.61
C ASP A 83 8.58 11.25 -6.70
N LYS A 84 7.87 12.27 -6.21
CA LYS A 84 6.64 12.08 -5.41
C LYS A 84 5.55 11.34 -6.16
N GLU A 85 5.56 11.40 -7.49
CA GLU A 85 4.67 10.63 -8.33
C GLU A 85 4.91 9.12 -8.19
N LEU A 86 6.17 8.69 -8.31
CA LEU A 86 6.55 7.29 -8.12
C LEU A 86 6.29 6.80 -6.69
N GLU A 87 6.55 7.65 -5.69
CA GLU A 87 6.27 7.35 -4.28
C GLU A 87 4.76 7.06 -4.09
N MET A 88 3.90 7.94 -4.60
CA MET A 88 2.44 7.75 -4.52
C MET A 88 1.98 6.49 -5.26
N ASP A 89 2.45 6.25 -6.49
CA ASP A 89 2.06 5.07 -7.26
C ASP A 89 2.47 3.76 -6.57
N THR A 90 3.66 3.75 -5.96
CA THR A 90 4.18 2.61 -5.21
C THR A 90 3.40 2.38 -3.91
N LEU A 91 3.05 3.46 -3.19
CA LEU A 91 2.19 3.38 -2.02
C LEU A 91 0.78 2.85 -2.35
N ILE A 92 0.20 3.28 -3.48
CA ILE A 92 -1.09 2.76 -3.96
C ILE A 92 -0.97 1.27 -4.31
N GLY A 93 0.11 0.88 -5.00
CA GLY A 93 0.43 -0.52 -5.32
C GLY A 93 0.55 -1.39 -4.06
N LEU A 94 1.26 -0.91 -3.04
CA LEU A 94 1.36 -1.55 -1.72
C LEU A 94 0.00 -1.69 -1.06
N GLY A 95 -0.83 -0.65 -1.13
CA GLY A 95 -2.20 -0.67 -0.64
C GLY A 95 -3.01 -1.79 -1.30
N HIS A 96 -2.94 -1.87 -2.62
CA HIS A 96 -3.65 -2.88 -3.40
C HIS A 96 -3.19 -4.31 -3.08
N ALA A 97 -1.87 -4.54 -3.06
CA ALA A 97 -1.29 -5.86 -2.77
C ALA A 97 -1.55 -6.28 -1.31
N CYS A 98 -1.40 -5.38 -0.34
CA CYS A 98 -1.70 -5.64 1.08
C CYS A 98 -3.18 -6.02 1.28
N ARG A 99 -4.11 -5.35 0.58
CA ARG A 99 -5.53 -5.67 0.64
C ARG A 99 -5.80 -7.11 0.20
N LEU A 100 -5.20 -7.54 -0.90
CA LEU A 100 -5.35 -8.91 -1.42
C LEU A 100 -4.67 -9.94 -0.51
N ASN A 101 -3.57 -9.58 0.15
CA ASN A 101 -2.94 -10.42 1.17
C ASN A 101 -3.62 -10.36 2.55
N ARG A 102 -4.83 -9.78 2.64
CA ARG A 102 -5.61 -9.60 3.89
C ARG A 102 -4.91 -8.77 4.98
N GLN A 103 -3.89 -8.00 4.63
CA GLN A 103 -3.21 -7.03 5.51
C GLN A 103 -3.95 -5.69 5.46
N LEU A 104 -5.22 -5.68 5.89
CA LEU A 104 -6.16 -4.58 5.67
C LEU A 104 -5.73 -3.26 6.35
N GLU A 105 -5.16 -3.34 7.55
CA GLU A 105 -4.65 -2.16 8.25
C GLU A 105 -3.47 -1.51 7.51
N ARG A 106 -2.53 -2.33 7.02
CA ARG A 106 -1.38 -1.85 6.24
C ARG A 106 -1.83 -1.28 4.90
N ALA A 107 -2.80 -1.93 4.26
CA ALA A 107 -3.40 -1.41 3.03
C ALA A 107 -3.95 0.01 3.23
N ASN A 108 -4.69 0.23 4.32
CA ASN A 108 -5.21 1.55 4.66
C ASN A 108 -4.10 2.56 4.95
N GLN A 109 -3.06 2.17 5.69
CA GLN A 109 -1.93 3.05 6.01
C GLN A 109 -1.24 3.56 4.74
N HIS A 110 -0.86 2.67 3.82
CA HIS A 110 -0.19 3.06 2.58
C HIS A 110 -1.08 3.93 1.67
N CYS A 111 -2.38 3.61 1.55
CA CYS A 111 -3.29 4.46 0.77
C CYS A 111 -3.51 5.84 1.40
N GLN A 112 -3.50 5.95 2.72
CA GLN A 112 -3.62 7.25 3.42
C GLN A 112 -2.35 8.10 3.24
N GLU A 113 -1.18 7.48 3.23
CA GLU A 113 0.08 8.16 2.92
C GLU A 113 0.07 8.68 1.47
N ALA A 114 -0.34 7.85 0.50
CA ALA A 114 -0.51 8.28 -0.88
C ALA A 114 -1.51 9.44 -1.01
N LEU A 115 -2.64 9.38 -0.32
CA LEU A 115 -3.64 10.46 -0.30
C LEU A 115 -3.09 11.76 0.27
N TYR A 116 -2.30 11.66 1.34
CA TYR A 116 -1.70 12.83 1.97
C TYR A 116 -0.76 13.56 1.00
N ILE A 117 0.08 12.81 0.29
CA ILE A 117 0.99 13.37 -0.72
C ILE A 117 0.19 13.92 -1.91
N ALA A 118 -0.79 13.16 -2.42
CA ALA A 118 -1.63 13.56 -3.54
C ALA A 118 -2.40 14.86 -3.27
N ASN A 119 -2.99 14.99 -2.08
CA ASN A 119 -3.68 16.20 -1.67
C ASN A 119 -2.73 17.40 -1.53
N LYS A 120 -1.50 17.19 -1.03
CA LYS A 120 -0.49 18.25 -0.97
C LYS A 120 -0.09 18.76 -2.36
N LEU A 121 -0.06 17.87 -3.35
CA LEU A 121 0.33 18.20 -4.72
C LEU A 121 -0.85 18.57 -5.63
N GLY A 122 -2.09 18.42 -5.15
CA GLY A 122 -3.30 18.61 -5.97
C GLY A 122 -3.54 17.50 -7.00
N ASP A 123 -2.90 16.32 -6.85
CA ASP A 123 -3.05 15.19 -7.76
C ASP A 123 -4.35 14.42 -7.48
N THR A 124 -5.42 14.84 -8.14
CA THR A 124 -6.74 14.20 -8.03
C THR A 124 -6.76 12.77 -8.58
N LEU A 125 -5.90 12.43 -9.55
CA LEU A 125 -5.90 11.11 -10.17
C LEU A 125 -5.42 10.06 -9.19
N ARG A 126 -4.27 10.30 -8.56
CA ARG A 126 -3.69 9.39 -7.56
C ARG A 126 -4.51 9.38 -6.27
N ALA A 127 -5.09 10.51 -5.88
CA ALA A 127 -6.05 10.55 -4.78
C ALA A 127 -7.25 9.61 -5.04
N ASN A 128 -7.85 9.68 -6.23
CA ASN A 128 -8.98 8.80 -6.59
C ASN A 128 -8.57 7.32 -6.64
N LYS A 129 -7.38 7.00 -7.17
CA LYS A 129 -6.85 5.62 -7.16
C LYS A 129 -6.69 5.10 -5.73
N ALA A 130 -6.09 5.89 -4.83
CA ALA A 130 -5.91 5.52 -3.43
C ALA A 130 -7.27 5.35 -2.70
N MET A 131 -8.22 6.25 -2.93
CA MET A 131 -9.58 6.14 -2.42
C MET A 131 -10.27 4.87 -2.89
N GLY A 132 -10.14 4.50 -4.17
CA GLY A 132 -10.73 3.28 -4.71
C GLY A 132 -10.23 1.99 -4.05
N VAL A 133 -9.04 2.00 -3.45
CA VAL A 133 -8.55 0.88 -2.61
C VAL A 133 -9.18 0.94 -1.21
N ILE A 134 -9.23 2.12 -0.60
CA ILE A 134 -9.81 2.34 0.74
C ILE A 134 -11.29 1.99 0.78
N GLU A 135 -12.06 2.38 -0.23
CA GLU A 135 -13.50 2.08 -0.33
C GLU A 135 -13.80 0.57 -0.36
N LYS A 136 -12.85 -0.23 -0.86
CA LYS A 136 -12.95 -1.69 -0.89
C LYS A 136 -12.56 -2.33 0.44
N LEU A 137 -12.07 -1.56 1.42
CA LEU A 137 -11.76 -2.06 2.75
C LEU A 137 -13.02 -2.17 3.61
N PRO A 138 -13.08 -3.13 4.55
CA PRO A 138 -14.18 -3.21 5.49
C PRO A 138 -14.34 -1.92 6.32
N PRO A 139 -15.57 -1.43 6.56
CA PRO A 139 -15.81 -0.18 7.29
C PRO A 139 -15.15 -0.10 8.68
N TRP A 140 -14.98 -1.24 9.35
CA TRP A 140 -14.35 -1.30 10.67
C TRP A 140 -12.88 -0.87 10.69
N ILE A 141 -12.18 -0.92 9.55
CA ILE A 141 -10.80 -0.42 9.43
C ILE A 141 -10.77 1.10 9.65
N ALA A 142 -11.70 1.83 9.05
CA ALA A 142 -11.83 3.28 9.22
C ALA A 142 -12.21 3.62 10.68
N TYR A 143 -13.18 2.90 11.24
CA TYR A 143 -13.62 3.13 12.63
C TYR A 143 -12.50 2.87 13.64
N LYS A 144 -11.70 1.81 13.46
CA LYS A 144 -10.60 1.47 14.37
C LYS A 144 -9.57 2.60 14.46
N ARG A 145 -9.19 3.20 13.32
CA ARG A 145 -8.25 4.33 13.31
C ARG A 145 -8.83 5.58 13.97
N MET A 146 -10.09 5.89 13.68
CA MET A 146 -10.82 7.01 14.30
C MET A 146 -10.91 6.87 15.82
N MET A 147 -11.13 5.66 16.32
CA MET A 147 -11.13 5.35 17.76
C MET A 147 -9.76 5.43 18.43
N THR A 148 -8.66 5.25 17.68
CA THR A 148 -7.30 5.36 18.22
C THR A 148 -6.72 6.76 18.17
N THR A 149 -7.21 7.63 17.27
CA THR A 149 -6.71 9.01 17.13
C THR A 149 -7.57 10.03 17.85
N HIS A 150 -8.82 9.71 18.15
CA HIS A 150 -9.68 10.55 19.00
C HIS A 150 -9.70 9.92 20.39
N ASP A 151 -9.18 10.68 21.35
CA ASP A 151 -9.37 10.41 22.78
C ASP A 151 -10.85 10.09 23.04
N PHE A 152 -11.10 9.14 23.93
CA PHE A 152 -12.36 8.42 24.18
C PHE A 152 -13.64 9.28 24.32
N LEU A 153 -13.51 10.61 24.40
CA LEU A 153 -14.54 11.60 24.69
C LEU A 153 -15.48 11.94 23.51
N ILE A 154 -15.14 11.64 22.25
CA ILE A 154 -16.02 11.93 21.08
C ILE A 154 -16.98 10.76 20.76
N THR A 155 -16.90 9.65 21.49
CA THR A 155 -17.74 8.47 21.25
C THR A 155 -19.20 8.64 21.70
N SER A 156 -19.60 9.71 22.39
CA SER A 156 -21.01 9.90 22.78
C SER A 156 -21.86 10.67 21.76
N THR A 157 -21.25 11.52 20.91
CA THR A 157 -22.01 12.48 20.09
C THR A 157 -22.32 11.96 18.67
N ILE A 158 -21.43 11.16 18.07
CA ILE A 158 -21.57 10.63 16.70
C ILE A 158 -22.42 9.33 16.68
N PHE A 159 -22.64 8.70 17.84
CA PHE A 159 -23.39 7.45 18.01
C PHE A 159 -24.92 7.60 17.97
N LYS A 160 -25.46 8.42 17.07
CA LYS A 160 -26.93 8.57 16.91
C LYS A 160 -27.51 7.79 15.73
N HIS A 161 -26.69 7.25 14.83
CA HIS A 161 -27.17 6.52 13.66
C HIS A 161 -27.15 4.99 13.89
N PRO A 162 -28.29 4.27 13.73
CA PRO A 162 -28.46 2.88 14.19
C PRO A 162 -27.44 1.88 13.61
N ILE A 163 -27.05 2.08 12.35
CA ILE A 163 -26.13 1.19 11.63
C ILE A 163 -24.74 1.18 12.28
N HIS A 164 -24.27 2.34 12.75
CA HIS A 164 -22.97 2.49 13.41
C HIS A 164 -23.01 1.89 14.83
N GLN A 165 -24.14 2.02 15.54
CA GLN A 165 -24.37 1.40 16.84
C GLN A 165 -24.33 -0.14 16.77
N ILE A 166 -24.95 -0.74 15.74
CA ILE A 166 -24.98 -2.19 15.53
C ILE A 166 -23.59 -2.73 15.24
N ALA A 167 -22.82 -2.05 14.38
CA ALA A 167 -21.44 -2.45 14.06
C ALA A 167 -20.51 -2.37 15.28
N PHE A 168 -20.64 -1.32 16.09
CA PHE A 168 -19.90 -1.16 17.34
C PHE A 168 -20.26 -2.23 18.38
N ASN A 169 -21.56 -2.48 18.61
CA ASN A 169 -22.00 -3.52 19.52
C ASN A 169 -21.48 -4.90 19.07
N ARG A 170 -21.58 -5.25 17.78
CA ARG A 170 -21.00 -6.51 17.27
C ARG A 170 -19.48 -6.62 17.48
N MET A 171 -18.73 -5.51 17.46
CA MET A 171 -17.29 -5.51 17.74
C MET A 171 -16.99 -5.72 19.24
N THR A 172 -17.69 -5.02 20.14
CA THR A 172 -17.47 -5.14 21.59
C THR A 172 -17.90 -6.52 22.13
N TYR A 173 -18.92 -7.15 21.53
CA TYR A 173 -19.29 -8.53 21.86
C TYR A 173 -18.22 -9.54 21.39
N LYS A 174 -17.62 -9.36 20.21
CA LYS A 174 -16.58 -10.28 19.71
C LYS A 174 -15.27 -10.19 20.49
N THR A 175 -14.86 -9.01 20.94
CA THR A 175 -13.67 -8.87 21.79
C THR A 175 -13.89 -9.49 23.17
N LYS A 176 -15.07 -9.32 23.79
CA LYS A 176 -15.41 -10.00 25.05
C LYS A 176 -15.43 -11.53 24.93
N LEU A 177 -15.91 -12.08 23.81
CA LEU A 177 -15.90 -13.52 23.55
C LEU A 177 -14.49 -14.11 23.38
N PHE A 178 -13.53 -13.32 22.92
CA PHE A 178 -12.12 -13.75 22.78
C PHE A 178 -11.31 -13.66 24.08
N THR A 179 -11.76 -12.85 25.05
CA THR A 179 -11.07 -12.66 26.34
C THR A 179 -11.69 -13.46 27.49
N MET A 180 -12.77 -14.21 27.27
CA MET A 180 -13.29 -15.13 28.30
C MET A 180 -12.39 -16.37 28.39
N PRO A 181 -11.93 -16.76 29.60
CA PRO A 181 -11.22 -18.02 29.76
C PRO A 181 -12.16 -19.16 29.35
N ARG A 182 -11.71 -20.01 28.43
CA ARG A 182 -12.41 -21.25 28.10
C ARG A 182 -12.40 -22.11 29.36
N LYS A 183 -13.58 -22.39 29.91
CA LYS A 183 -13.76 -23.41 30.95
C LYS A 183 -13.50 -24.80 30.38
#